data_AF-A0A6L7GFU0-F1
#
_entry.id   AF-A0A6L7GFU0-F1
#
_cell.length_a   1.000
_cell.length_b   1.000
_cell.length_c   1.000
_cell.angle_alpha   90.00
_cell.angle_beta   90.00
_cell.angle_gamma   90.00
#
_symmetry.space_group_name_H-M   'P 1'
#
loop_
_entity.id
_entity.type
_entity.pdbx_description
1 polymer ?
#
loop_
_entity_poly.entity_id
_entity_poly.type
_entity_poly.pdbx_seq_one_letter_code
_entity_poly.pdbx_strand_id
1 'polypeptide(L)'
;MVKVTRSDRIEHIKFRNGIIQSFEPKFRSIAKDCDRYFNALFDLSEQGLIDTKNVAQYSATGSLWIWYQYIENGFLDLVEAQLERDVTSRDFYGPLFENTTLVLARLWEKQEPQRVLSIYKSALVHRLKAIRAESATSKDVAKGRTARLASENWLKHYLPAFQGIIAEYEALLKTANTGDDELEDMRDAGRSCDLGL
;
A
#
# COMPACT_ATOMS: atom_id res chain seq x y z
N MET A 1 47.80 14.28 -19.14
CA MET A 1 47.11 13.15 -18.48
C MET A 1 46.16 13.74 -17.45
N VAL A 2 44.89 13.92 -17.80
CA VAL A 2 43.93 14.64 -16.95
C VAL A 2 43.56 13.73 -15.77
N LYS A 3 43.81 14.20 -14.55
CA LYS A 3 43.41 13.51 -13.32
C LYS A 3 41.90 13.71 -13.15
N VAL A 4 41.13 12.70 -13.56
CA VAL A 4 39.70 12.59 -13.26
C VAL A 4 39.57 12.45 -11.73
N THR A 5 39.02 13.48 -11.10
CA THR A 5 38.74 13.47 -9.65
C THR A 5 37.47 12.67 -9.37
N ARG A 6 37.26 12.24 -8.12
CA ARG A 6 36.06 11.52 -7.69
C ARG A 6 34.78 12.35 -7.93
N SER A 7 34.91 13.68 -7.97
CA SER A 7 33.84 14.62 -8.34
C SER A 7 33.45 14.55 -9.81
N ASP A 8 34.39 14.22 -10.70
CA ASP A 8 34.14 14.13 -12.15
C ASP A 8 33.41 12.82 -12.53
N ARG A 9 33.34 11.83 -11.62
CA ARG A 9 32.47 10.65 -11.77
C ARG A 9 31.01 10.93 -11.42
N ILE A 10 30.73 12.06 -10.75
CA ILE A 10 29.38 12.44 -10.28
C ILE A 10 28.54 13.00 -11.44
N GLU A 11 29.15 13.43 -12.55
CA GLU A 11 28.42 14.04 -13.68
C GLU A 11 27.52 13.07 -14.48
N HIS A 12 27.63 11.75 -14.28
CA HIS A 12 26.89 10.78 -15.10
C HIS A 12 25.78 9.99 -14.39
N ILE A 13 25.64 10.09 -13.07
CA ILE A 13 24.46 9.54 -12.37
C ILE A 13 23.70 10.72 -11.77
N LYS A 14 22.69 11.18 -12.51
CA LYS A 14 21.81 12.25 -12.05
C LYS A 14 20.84 11.68 -11.01
N PHE A 15 21.30 11.49 -9.77
CA PHE A 15 20.47 11.17 -8.64
C PHE A 15 19.94 12.48 -8.03
N ARG A 16 18.61 12.70 -8.06
CA ARG A 16 18.00 13.93 -7.55
C ARG A 16 16.73 13.60 -6.78
N ASN A 17 16.61 14.12 -5.56
CA ASN A 17 15.43 13.99 -4.71
C ASN A 17 14.97 12.53 -4.52
N GLY A 18 15.90 11.59 -4.34
CA GLY A 18 15.56 10.18 -4.19
C GLY A 18 15.28 9.44 -5.50
N ILE A 19 15.41 10.10 -6.66
CA ILE A 19 15.17 9.53 -7.99
C ILE A 19 16.48 9.38 -8.78
N ILE A 20 16.78 8.15 -9.22
CA ILE A 20 17.85 7.85 -10.19
C ILE A 20 17.31 8.19 -11.59
N GLN A 21 17.72 9.32 -12.18
CA GLN A 21 17.14 9.78 -13.45
C GLN A 21 17.41 8.86 -14.65
N SER A 22 18.44 8.02 -14.59
CA SER A 22 18.72 7.01 -15.62
C SER A 22 17.98 5.69 -15.40
N PHE A 23 17.19 5.57 -14.33
CA PHE A 23 16.42 4.36 -14.09
C PHE A 23 15.18 4.33 -14.97
N GLU A 24 15.02 3.25 -15.73
CA GLU A 24 13.86 3.02 -16.58
C GLU A 24 13.06 1.81 -16.05
N PRO A 25 11.80 2.03 -15.62
CA PRO A 25 10.87 0.94 -15.34
C PRO A 25 10.70 0.06 -16.58
N LYS A 26 10.63 -1.25 -16.38
CA LYS A 26 10.40 -2.20 -17.48
C LYS A 26 8.92 -2.41 -17.80
N PHE A 27 8.02 -1.88 -16.96
CA PHE A 27 6.57 -1.96 -17.16
C PHE A 27 6.04 -3.40 -17.27
N ARG A 28 6.65 -4.34 -16.53
CA ARG A 28 6.21 -5.75 -16.48
C ARG A 28 5.67 -6.16 -15.12
N SER A 29 6.16 -5.53 -14.06
CA SER A 29 5.80 -5.83 -12.68
C SER A 29 6.36 -4.71 -11.82
N ILE A 30 5.45 -4.02 -11.13
CA ILE A 30 5.80 -2.91 -10.24
C ILE A 30 6.75 -3.39 -9.15
N ALA A 31 6.45 -4.52 -8.49
CA ALA A 31 7.33 -5.14 -7.50
C ALA A 31 8.76 -5.38 -8.03
N LYS A 32 8.90 -5.96 -9.24
CA LYS A 32 10.23 -6.19 -9.82
C LYS A 32 10.96 -4.90 -10.19
N ASP A 33 10.24 -3.86 -10.59
CA ASP A 33 10.86 -2.56 -10.85
C ASP A 33 11.28 -1.87 -9.54
N CYS A 34 10.49 -1.97 -8.47
CA CYS A 34 10.89 -1.51 -7.13
C CYS A 34 12.12 -2.27 -6.60
N ASP A 35 12.19 -3.59 -6.77
CA ASP A 35 13.36 -4.40 -6.39
C ASP A 35 14.61 -3.99 -7.18
N ARG A 36 14.48 -3.81 -8.50
CA ARG A 36 15.57 -3.31 -9.35
C ARG A 36 16.04 -1.93 -8.90
N TYR A 37 15.10 -1.08 -8.50
CA TYR A 37 15.40 0.27 -8.03
C TYR A 37 16.14 0.25 -6.71
N PHE A 38 15.69 -0.58 -5.76
CA PHE A 38 16.37 -0.78 -4.49
C PHE A 38 17.80 -1.29 -4.69
N ASN A 39 18.01 -2.28 -5.56
CA ASN A 39 19.35 -2.78 -5.90
C ASN A 39 20.22 -1.66 -6.50
N ALA A 40 19.67 -0.85 -7.40
CA ALA A 40 20.40 0.29 -7.96
C ALA A 40 20.78 1.32 -6.88
N LEU A 41 19.91 1.61 -5.91
CA LEU A 41 20.26 2.46 -4.75
C LEU A 41 21.38 1.83 -3.91
N PHE A 42 21.33 0.52 -3.69
CA PHE A 42 22.35 -0.19 -2.93
C PHE A 42 23.71 -0.11 -3.63
N ASP A 43 23.77 -0.35 -4.94
CA ASP A 43 24.98 -0.19 -5.76
C ASP A 43 25.57 1.23 -5.67
N LEU A 44 24.71 2.26 -5.67
CA LEU A 44 25.14 3.65 -5.48
C LEU A 44 25.71 3.88 -4.08
N SER A 45 25.16 3.21 -3.07
CA SER A 45 25.65 3.30 -1.71
C SER A 45 27.01 2.61 -1.53
N GLU A 46 27.19 1.42 -2.11
CA GLU A 46 28.47 0.70 -2.09
C GLU A 46 29.58 1.47 -2.82
N GLN A 47 29.22 2.21 -3.88
CA GLN A 47 30.14 3.11 -4.59
C GLN A 47 30.47 4.39 -3.78
N GLY A 48 29.79 4.61 -2.64
CA GLY A 48 29.93 5.79 -1.80
C GLY A 48 29.32 7.05 -2.40
N LEU A 49 28.36 6.91 -3.33
CA LEU A 49 27.67 8.03 -3.98
C LEU A 49 26.45 8.50 -3.19
N ILE A 50 25.86 7.62 -2.38
CA ILE A 50 24.81 7.96 -1.40
C ILE A 50 25.11 7.31 -0.04
N ASP A 51 24.63 7.94 1.02
CA ASP A 51 24.76 7.40 2.38
C ASP A 51 23.81 6.21 2.58
N THR A 52 24.32 5.08 3.07
CA THR A 52 23.56 3.83 3.26
C THR A 52 22.35 4.03 4.14
N LYS A 53 22.44 4.91 5.15
CA LYS A 53 21.32 5.21 6.05
C LYS A 53 20.10 5.82 5.34
N ASN A 54 20.32 6.45 4.18
CA ASN A 54 19.26 7.08 3.40
C ASN A 54 18.63 6.13 2.36
N VAL A 55 19.19 4.93 2.14
CA VAL A 55 18.72 3.98 1.12
C VAL A 55 17.25 3.61 1.32
N ALA A 56 16.82 3.38 2.57
CA ALA A 56 15.43 3.05 2.87
C ALA A 56 14.46 4.18 2.50
N GLN A 57 14.80 5.43 2.85
CA GLN A 57 14.00 6.60 2.51
C GLN A 57 13.92 6.79 0.99
N TYR A 58 15.06 6.71 0.28
CA TYR A 58 15.09 6.84 -1.17
C TYR A 58 14.37 5.69 -1.88
N SER A 59 14.38 4.49 -1.29
CA SER A 59 13.60 3.35 -1.80
C SER A 59 12.11 3.65 -1.75
N ALA A 60 11.60 4.21 -0.65
CA ALA A 60 10.19 4.59 -0.54
C ALA A 60 9.81 5.67 -1.57
N THR A 61 10.64 6.71 -1.74
CA THR A 61 10.43 7.77 -2.74
C THR A 61 10.49 7.24 -4.17
N GLY A 62 11.48 6.40 -4.48
CA GLY A 62 11.64 5.80 -5.80
C GLY A 62 10.52 4.83 -6.14
N SER A 63 10.05 4.04 -5.16
CA SER A 63 8.91 3.15 -5.34
C SER A 63 7.66 3.93 -5.70
N LEU A 64 7.33 5.01 -4.97
CA LEU A 64 6.20 5.88 -5.29
C LEU A 64 6.32 6.47 -6.70
N TRP A 65 7.50 6.95 -7.07
CA TRP A 65 7.75 7.46 -8.41
C TRP A 65 7.54 6.38 -9.49
N ILE A 66 7.97 5.13 -9.27
CA ILE A 66 7.72 4.00 -10.19
C ILE A 66 6.22 3.77 -10.36
N TRP A 67 5.45 3.75 -9.26
CA TRP A 67 3.98 3.65 -9.34
C TRP A 67 3.39 4.74 -10.24
N TYR A 68 3.82 5.99 -10.06
CA TYR A 68 3.38 7.08 -10.91
C TYR A 68 3.79 6.88 -12.37
N GLN A 69 4.99 6.37 -12.65
CA GLN A 69 5.37 6.04 -14.03
C GLN A 69 4.41 5.02 -14.67
N TYR A 70 3.99 3.98 -13.93
CA TYR A 70 3.02 3.01 -14.46
C TYR A 70 1.66 3.67 -14.78
N ILE A 71 1.18 4.55 -13.89
CA ILE A 71 -0.07 5.30 -14.11
C ILE A 71 0.06 6.22 -15.33
N GLU A 72 1.11 7.04 -15.39
CA GLU A 72 1.31 8.02 -16.47
C GLU A 72 1.49 7.36 -17.84
N ASN A 73 1.99 6.13 -17.90
CA ASN A 73 2.15 5.36 -19.13
C ASN A 73 0.95 4.44 -19.43
N GLY A 74 -0.15 4.53 -18.67
CA GLY A 74 -1.39 3.81 -18.95
C GLY A 74 -1.39 2.33 -18.58
N PHE A 75 -0.43 1.86 -17.76
CA PHE A 75 -0.38 0.47 -17.27
C PHE A 75 -1.33 0.23 -16.08
N LEU A 76 -2.57 0.70 -16.21
CA LEU A 76 -3.54 0.77 -15.11
C LEU A 76 -3.96 -0.60 -14.58
N ASP A 77 -4.08 -1.61 -15.44
CA ASP A 77 -4.42 -2.97 -15.02
C ASP A 77 -3.30 -3.59 -14.15
N LEU A 78 -2.04 -3.27 -14.44
CA LEU A 78 -0.91 -3.71 -13.61
C LEU A 78 -0.89 -2.99 -12.26
N VAL A 79 -1.28 -1.71 -12.25
CA VAL A 79 -1.41 -0.91 -11.03
C VAL A 79 -2.52 -1.47 -10.15
N GLU A 80 -3.71 -1.68 -10.70
CA GLU A 80 -4.85 -2.26 -9.98
C GLU A 80 -4.51 -3.65 -9.43
N ALA A 81 -4.00 -4.56 -10.25
CA ALA A 81 -3.66 -5.91 -9.81
C ALA A 81 -2.56 -5.95 -8.74
N GLN A 82 -1.64 -4.99 -8.73
CA GLN A 82 -0.64 -4.88 -7.66
C GLN A 82 -1.26 -4.26 -6.39
N LEU A 83 -2.05 -3.18 -6.50
CA LEU A 83 -2.71 -2.55 -5.35
C LEU A 83 -3.66 -3.52 -4.67
N GLU A 84 -4.48 -4.27 -5.42
CA GLU A 84 -5.36 -5.29 -4.87
C GLU A 84 -4.59 -6.32 -4.05
N ARG A 85 -3.44 -6.80 -4.56
CA ARG A 85 -2.57 -7.72 -3.81
C ARG A 85 -2.00 -7.09 -2.54
N ASP A 86 -1.60 -5.82 -2.60
CA ASP A 86 -0.99 -5.13 -1.46
C ASP A 86 -2.04 -4.87 -0.37
N VAL A 87 -3.24 -4.38 -0.73
CA VAL A 87 -4.31 -4.08 0.23
C VAL A 87 -5.01 -5.33 0.80
N THR A 88 -4.89 -6.48 0.11
CA THR A 88 -5.37 -7.80 0.57
C THR A 88 -4.25 -8.70 1.09
N SER A 89 -3.05 -8.14 1.28
CA SER A 89 -1.96 -8.85 1.95
C SER A 89 -2.23 -8.99 3.47
N ARG A 90 -1.35 -9.69 4.19
CA ARG A 90 -1.47 -9.86 5.66
C ARG A 90 -1.40 -8.54 6.43
N ASP A 91 -1.00 -7.45 5.79
CA ASP A 91 -0.90 -6.15 6.43
C ASP A 91 -2.25 -5.44 6.47
N PHE A 92 -2.83 -5.40 7.67
CA PHE A 92 -4.17 -4.87 7.88
C PHE A 92 -4.26 -3.36 7.64
N TYR A 93 -3.14 -2.63 7.62
CA TYR A 93 -3.10 -1.19 7.32
C TYR A 93 -2.83 -0.88 5.84
N GLY A 94 -2.74 -1.89 4.96
CA GLY A 94 -2.46 -1.77 3.52
C GLY A 94 -2.91 -0.48 2.80
N PRO A 95 -4.22 -0.14 2.78
CA PRO A 95 -4.74 1.05 2.10
C PRO A 95 -4.47 2.37 2.83
N LEU A 96 -4.14 2.31 4.13
CA LEU A 96 -3.84 3.44 4.99
C LEU A 96 -2.34 3.80 5.02
N PHE A 97 -1.49 3.03 4.33
CA PHE A 97 -0.09 3.42 4.17
C PHE A 97 0.04 4.64 3.26
N GLU A 98 0.88 5.59 3.65
CA GLU A 98 1.08 6.86 2.97
C GLU A 98 1.29 6.69 1.45
N ASN A 99 2.20 5.82 1.02
CA ASN A 99 2.42 5.57 -0.41
C ASN A 99 1.20 4.97 -1.11
N THR A 100 0.46 4.06 -0.47
CA THR A 100 -0.76 3.48 -1.05
C THR A 100 -1.82 4.56 -1.23
N THR A 101 -2.05 5.39 -0.21
CA THR A 101 -2.99 6.51 -0.26
C THR A 101 -2.62 7.51 -1.37
N LEU A 102 -1.33 7.82 -1.53
CA LEU A 102 -0.84 8.70 -2.59
C LEU A 102 -1.06 8.11 -4.00
N VAL A 103 -0.86 6.81 -4.19
CA VAL A 103 -1.14 6.13 -5.47
C VAL A 103 -2.64 6.11 -5.77
N LEU A 104 -3.48 5.83 -4.77
CA LEU A 104 -4.94 5.86 -4.91
C LEU A 104 -5.45 7.26 -5.25
N ALA A 105 -4.93 8.30 -4.60
CA ALA A 105 -5.23 9.69 -4.91
C ALA A 105 -4.83 10.04 -6.36
N ARG A 106 -3.66 9.56 -6.81
CA ARG A 106 -3.21 9.79 -8.19
C ARG A 106 -4.12 9.12 -9.22
N LEU A 107 -4.61 7.90 -8.96
CA LEU A 107 -5.60 7.24 -9.81
C LEU A 107 -6.91 8.03 -9.87
N TRP A 108 -7.35 8.57 -8.72
CA TRP A 108 -8.54 9.42 -8.66
C TRP A 108 -8.41 10.67 -9.52
N GLU A 109 -7.27 11.37 -9.43
CA GLU A 109 -6.95 12.55 -10.28
C GLU A 109 -6.95 12.21 -11.78
N LYS A 110 -6.59 10.98 -12.13
CA LYS A 110 -6.59 10.47 -13.51
C LYS A 110 -7.96 10.02 -14.02
N GLN A 111 -9.03 10.33 -13.28
CA GLN A 111 -10.40 9.97 -13.62
C GLN A 111 -10.62 8.46 -13.68
N GLU A 112 -9.95 7.70 -12.79
CA GLU A 112 -10.16 6.27 -12.59
C GLU A 112 -10.90 5.96 -11.27
N PRO A 113 -12.03 6.63 -10.94
CA PRO A 113 -12.68 6.47 -9.63
C PRO A 113 -13.21 5.05 -9.41
N GLN A 114 -13.63 4.35 -10.47
CA GLN A 114 -14.15 2.98 -10.35
C GLN A 114 -13.07 1.98 -9.91
N ARG A 115 -11.83 2.14 -10.40
CA ARG A 115 -10.70 1.31 -9.95
C ARG A 115 -10.37 1.57 -8.49
N VAL A 116 -10.35 2.84 -8.09
CA VAL A 116 -10.12 3.21 -6.68
C VAL A 116 -11.18 2.61 -5.78
N LEU A 117 -12.47 2.72 -6.14
CA LEU A 117 -13.57 2.13 -5.39
C LEU A 117 -13.46 0.60 -5.33
N SER A 118 -13.13 -0.07 -6.45
CA SER A 118 -12.89 -1.51 -6.50
C SER A 118 -11.78 -1.95 -5.53
N ILE A 119 -10.65 -1.24 -5.51
CA ILE A 119 -9.53 -1.53 -4.62
C ILE A 119 -9.94 -1.38 -3.14
N TYR A 120 -10.65 -0.31 -2.78
CA TYR A 120 -11.17 -0.14 -1.42
C TYR A 120 -12.16 -1.25 -1.04
N LYS A 121 -13.07 -1.63 -1.96
CA LYS A 121 -14.01 -2.73 -1.73
C LYS A 121 -13.29 -4.06 -1.51
N SER A 122 -12.30 -4.39 -2.34
CA SER A 122 -11.43 -5.56 -2.15
C SER A 122 -10.73 -5.55 -0.79
N ALA A 123 -10.23 -4.38 -0.36
CA ALA A 123 -9.61 -4.18 0.94
C ALA A 123 -10.60 -4.45 2.10
N LEU A 124 -11.83 -3.97 1.99
CA LEU A 124 -12.89 -4.15 2.98
C LEU A 124 -13.37 -5.60 3.07
N VAL A 125 -13.66 -6.25 1.92
CA VAL A 125 -14.09 -7.65 1.86
C VAL A 125 -13.05 -8.57 2.50
N HIS A 126 -11.76 -8.36 2.18
CA HIS A 126 -10.68 -9.14 2.75
C HIS A 126 -10.60 -8.99 4.28
N ARG A 127 -10.65 -7.74 4.78
CA ARG A 127 -10.59 -7.45 6.22
C ARG A 127 -11.79 -7.97 6.98
N LEU A 128 -12.99 -7.82 6.41
CA LEU A 128 -14.21 -8.35 6.99
C LEU A 128 -14.14 -9.86 7.19
N LYS A 129 -13.58 -10.60 6.23
CA LYS A 129 -13.36 -12.05 6.36
C LYS A 129 -12.47 -12.39 7.55
N ALA A 130 -11.37 -11.64 7.74
CA ALA A 130 -10.47 -11.84 8.88
C ALA A 130 -11.14 -11.51 10.21
N ILE A 131 -11.86 -10.38 10.30
CA ILE A 131 -12.60 -9.96 11.51
C ILE A 131 -13.63 -11.01 11.91
N ARG A 132 -14.40 -11.55 10.94
CA ARG A 132 -15.37 -12.62 11.21
C ARG A 132 -14.69 -13.88 11.75
N ALA A 133 -13.53 -14.26 11.21
CA ALA A 133 -12.78 -15.43 11.67
C ALA A 133 -12.24 -15.26 13.11
N GLU A 134 -11.70 -14.09 13.44
CA GLU A 134 -11.21 -13.80 14.79
C GLU A 134 -12.38 -13.67 15.79
N SER A 135 -13.51 -13.08 15.39
CA SER A 135 -14.73 -13.01 16.21
C SER A 135 -15.32 -14.38 16.51
N ALA A 136 -15.31 -15.30 15.53
CA ALA A 136 -15.70 -16.68 15.75
C ALA A 136 -14.75 -17.38 16.75
N THR A 137 -13.44 -17.15 16.60
CA THR A 137 -12.42 -17.74 17.47
C THR A 137 -12.51 -17.24 18.92
N SER A 138 -12.78 -15.95 19.14
CA SER A 138 -12.93 -15.39 20.50
C SER A 138 -14.13 -15.95 21.25
N LYS A 139 -15.23 -16.23 20.53
CA LYS A 139 -16.49 -16.76 21.08
C LYS A 139 -16.52 -18.28 21.22
N ASP A 140 -15.66 -19.01 20.51
CA ASP A 140 -15.63 -20.47 20.51
C ASP A 140 -15.03 -21.03 21.81
N VAL A 141 -15.88 -21.55 22.69
CA VAL A 141 -15.49 -22.16 23.97
C VAL A 141 -14.63 -23.42 23.80
N ALA A 142 -14.66 -24.08 22.64
CA ALA A 142 -13.77 -25.19 22.33
C ALA A 142 -12.33 -24.73 22.07
N LYS A 143 -12.13 -23.44 21.77
CA LYS A 143 -10.79 -22.85 21.73
C LYS A 143 -10.28 -22.61 23.14
N GLY A 144 -9.03 -23.00 23.39
CA GLY A 144 -8.36 -22.73 24.66
C GLY A 144 -8.33 -21.23 24.98
N ARG A 145 -8.35 -20.88 26.27
CA ARG A 145 -8.39 -19.50 26.77
C ARG A 145 -7.36 -18.58 26.10
N THR A 146 -6.14 -19.06 25.88
CA THR A 146 -5.07 -18.30 25.24
C THR A 146 -5.42 -17.86 23.83
N ALA A 147 -5.99 -18.77 23.02
CA ALA A 147 -6.37 -18.46 21.64
C ALA A 147 -7.50 -17.43 21.60
N ARG A 148 -8.50 -17.58 22.48
CA ARG A 148 -9.62 -16.64 22.58
C ARG A 148 -9.15 -15.23 22.96
N LEU A 149 -8.30 -15.11 23.98
CA LEU A 149 -7.73 -13.83 24.41
C LEU A 149 -6.85 -13.19 23.32
N ALA A 150 -6.09 -14.00 22.57
CA ALA A 150 -5.31 -13.51 21.46
C ALA A 150 -6.20 -12.91 20.36
N SER A 151 -7.29 -13.60 20.00
CA SER A 151 -8.29 -13.10 19.05
C SER A 151 -9.01 -11.84 19.53
N GLU A 152 -9.39 -11.76 20.81
CA GLU A 152 -9.97 -10.55 21.39
C GLU A 152 -9.00 -9.35 21.31
N ASN A 153 -7.74 -9.55 21.67
CA ASN A 153 -6.73 -8.50 21.59
C ASN A 153 -6.46 -8.06 20.15
N TRP A 154 -6.44 -9.02 19.22
CA TRP A 154 -6.32 -8.74 17.80
C TRP A 154 -7.50 -7.87 17.33
N LEU A 155 -8.75 -8.26 17.63
CA LEU A 155 -9.94 -7.50 17.25
C LEU A 155 -9.92 -6.07 17.80
N LYS A 156 -9.54 -5.88 19.07
CA LYS A 156 -9.42 -4.54 19.67
C LYS A 156 -8.47 -3.62 18.90
N HIS A 157 -7.40 -4.19 18.33
CA HIS A 157 -6.40 -3.41 17.61
C HIS A 157 -6.84 -3.09 16.17
N TYR A 158 -7.49 -4.04 15.49
CA TYR A 158 -7.73 -3.96 14.05
C TYR A 158 -9.15 -3.55 13.65
N LEU A 159 -10.15 -3.70 14.52
CA LEU A 159 -11.51 -3.23 14.26
C LEU A 159 -11.59 -1.71 14.00
N PRO A 160 -10.86 -0.85 14.75
CA PRO A 160 -10.84 0.59 14.47
C PRO A 160 -10.26 0.92 13.08
N ALA A 161 -9.24 0.18 12.62
CA ALA A 161 -8.68 0.35 11.28
C ALA A 161 -9.69 0.00 10.18
N PHE A 162 -10.45 -1.07 10.35
CA PHE A 162 -11.53 -1.45 9.44
C PHE A 162 -12.63 -0.38 9.37
N GLN A 163 -13.03 0.17 10.52
CA GLN A 163 -13.99 1.28 10.58
C GLN A 163 -13.46 2.55 9.89
N GLY A 164 -12.17 2.85 10.02
CA GLY A 164 -11.51 3.95 9.30
C GLY A 164 -11.59 3.77 7.78
N ILE A 165 -11.32 2.56 7.28
CA ILE A 165 -11.40 2.25 5.85
C ILE A 165 -12.85 2.35 5.33
N ILE A 166 -13.85 1.94 6.13
CA ILE A 166 -15.27 2.13 5.79
C ILE A 166 -15.58 3.61 5.61
N ALA A 167 -15.12 4.47 6.53
CA ALA A 167 -15.39 5.91 6.48
C ALA A 167 -14.74 6.58 5.25
N GLU A 168 -13.51 6.20 4.91
CA GLU A 168 -12.84 6.67 3.69
C GLU A 168 -13.58 6.20 2.43
N TYR A 169 -13.95 4.92 2.36
CA TYR A 169 -14.69 4.38 1.22
C TYR A 169 -16.04 5.08 1.04
N GLU A 170 -16.77 5.35 2.12
CA GLU A 170 -18.01 6.12 2.07
C GLU A 170 -17.79 7.54 1.54
N ALA A 171 -16.72 8.22 1.95
CA ALA A 171 -16.39 9.55 1.44
C ALA A 171 -16.10 9.50 -0.06
N LEU A 172 -15.43 8.45 -0.54
CA LEU A 172 -15.17 8.24 -1.97
C LEU A 172 -16.46 7.98 -2.75
N LEU A 173 -17.35 7.12 -2.25
CA LEU A 173 -18.66 6.85 -2.87
C LEU A 173 -19.50 8.13 -3.00
N LYS A 174 -19.56 8.95 -1.94
CA LYS A 174 -20.22 10.26 -1.97
C LYS A 174 -19.61 11.19 -3.02
N THR A 175 -18.27 11.25 -3.09
CA THR A 175 -17.56 12.08 -4.08
C THR A 175 -17.84 11.62 -5.51
N ALA A 176 -17.94 10.30 -5.74
CA ALA A 176 -18.30 9.71 -7.03
C ALA A 176 -19.80 9.75 -7.34
N ASN A 177 -20.64 10.26 -6.43
CA ASN A 177 -22.10 10.26 -6.52
C ASN A 177 -22.67 8.87 -6.82
N THR A 178 -22.18 7.86 -6.10
CA THR A 178 -22.57 6.46 -6.24
C THR A 178 -22.77 5.80 -4.86
N GLY A 179 -23.26 4.56 -4.84
CA GLY A 179 -23.54 3.81 -3.62
C GLY A 179 -23.06 2.36 -3.72
N ASP A 180 -22.99 1.68 -2.58
CA ASP A 180 -22.66 0.26 -2.48
C ASP A 180 -23.54 -0.37 -1.40
N ASP A 181 -24.50 -1.20 -1.80
CA ASP A 181 -25.47 -1.82 -0.90
C ASP A 181 -24.81 -2.76 0.11
N GLU A 182 -23.65 -3.33 -0.25
CA GLU A 182 -22.88 -4.20 0.65
C GLU A 182 -22.19 -3.42 1.78
N LEU A 183 -22.10 -2.09 1.68
CA LEU A 183 -21.42 -1.27 2.69
C LEU A 183 -22.13 -1.33 4.05
N GLU A 184 -23.46 -1.41 4.06
CA GLU A 184 -24.22 -1.50 5.32
C GLU A 184 -23.99 -2.85 6.01
N ASP A 185 -23.94 -3.95 5.24
CA ASP A 185 -23.57 -5.27 5.76
C ASP A 185 -22.16 -5.29 6.36
N MET A 186 -21.21 -4.58 5.74
CA MET A 186 -19.85 -4.43 6.25
C MET A 186 -19.82 -3.64 7.56
N ARG A 187 -20.60 -2.56 7.67
CA ARG A 187 -20.76 -1.78 8.90
C ARG A 187 -21.38 -2.59 10.02
N ASP A 188 -22.48 -3.29 9.74
CA ASP A 188 -23.16 -4.15 10.69
C ASP A 188 -22.25 -5.25 11.21
N ALA A 189 -21.48 -5.87 10.32
CA ALA A 189 -20.51 -6.86 10.73
C ALA A 189 -19.41 -6.26 11.62
N GLY A 190 -18.93 -5.05 11.30
CA GLY A 190 -18.02 -4.30 12.16
C GLY A 190 -18.60 -4.06 13.57
N ARG A 191 -19.85 -3.60 13.65
CA ARG A 191 -20.58 -3.38 14.92
C ARG A 191 -20.80 -4.68 15.71
N SER A 192 -21.16 -5.77 15.03
CA SER A 192 -21.41 -7.07 15.69
C SER A 192 -20.17 -7.76 16.23
N CYS A 193 -19.00 -7.36 15.71
CA CYS A 193 -17.69 -7.81 16.18
C CYS A 193 -17.07 -6.84 17.18
N ASP A 194 -17.73 -5.71 17.43
CA ASP A 194 -17.36 -4.78 18.49
C ASP A 194 -17.53 -5.46 19.84
N LEU A 195 -16.48 -5.41 20.65
CA LEU A 195 -16.41 -6.15 21.91
C LEU A 195 -17.13 -5.43 23.06
N GLY A 196 -17.89 -4.37 22.75
CA GLY A 196 -18.69 -3.61 23.72
C GLY A 196 -17.82 -2.92 24.78
N LEU A 197 -16.72 -2.31 24.36
CA LEU A 197 -15.84 -1.51 25.24
C LEU A 197 -16.31 -0.06 25.34
#